data_AF-A0A7C5R7P5-F1
#
_entry.id   AF-A0A7C5R7P5-F1
#
_cell.length_a   1.000
_cell.length_b   1.000
_cell.length_c   1.000
_cell.angle_alpha   90.00
_cell.angle_beta   90.00
_cell.angle_gamma   90.00
#
_symmetry.space_group_name_H-M   'P 1'
#
loop_
_entity.id
_entity.type
_entity.pdbx_description
1 polymer ?
#
loop_
_entity_poly.entity_id
_entity_poly.type
_entity_poly.pdbx_seq_one_letter_code
_entity_poly.pdbx_strand_id
1 'polypeptide(L)'
;MSASPEATSGSLSRNNHQEVTANEHDVIREGRRLVADLLRPRPWIYWTDFLITLTIGYSAAFIYLEAPNFSVLQVVALLVTGFALYRASIFMHEIVHFRRGEMRAFTVVWNILAGIPMLVPSFLYESHIAHHNTRHYGTQNDGEYLPLGLGSYRHLLGFLGQIVLLPAFVVFRFGVLVPISFLHPRLRQWVLERASSFVINFRHRREIPENAPRFWWAVLDILCFLRVAAM
;
A
#
# COMPACT_ATOMS: atom_id res chain seq x y z
N MET A 1 56.90 22.82 32.73
CA MET A 1 55.68 22.04 33.03
C MET A 1 54.53 22.66 32.26
N SER A 2 54.12 22.04 31.15
CA SER A 2 52.82 22.29 30.51
C SER A 2 52.56 21.12 29.56
N ALA A 3 51.63 20.24 29.92
CA ALA A 3 51.18 19.13 29.10
C ALA A 3 49.86 19.54 28.45
N SER A 4 49.79 19.51 27.12
CA SER A 4 48.58 19.82 26.34
C SER A 4 47.52 18.72 26.48
N PRO A 5 46.26 19.04 26.82
CA PRO A 5 45.17 18.07 26.90
C PRO A 5 44.29 18.15 25.65
N GLU A 6 44.67 17.51 24.54
CA GLU A 6 43.83 17.58 23.32
C GLU A 6 43.65 16.24 22.57
N ALA A 7 44.15 15.12 23.11
CA ALA A 7 44.04 13.81 22.43
C ALA A 7 42.87 12.91 22.89
N THR A 8 42.13 13.29 23.94
CA THR A 8 41.18 12.37 24.63
C THR A 8 39.70 12.55 24.27
N SER A 9 39.25 13.72 23.81
CA SER A 9 37.81 13.96 23.58
C SER A 9 37.26 13.30 22.30
N GLY A 10 38.09 13.21 21.25
CA GLY A 10 37.71 12.62 19.97
C GLY A 10 37.57 11.09 19.98
N SER A 11 38.35 10.38 20.80
CA SER A 11 38.24 8.92 20.93
C SER A 11 37.09 8.51 21.85
N LEU A 12 36.84 9.25 22.93
CA LEU A 12 35.71 9.02 23.84
C LEU A 12 34.36 9.24 23.14
N SER A 13 34.23 10.29 22.31
CA SER A 13 33.01 10.56 21.54
C SER A 13 32.74 9.51 20.46
N ARG A 14 33.79 9.04 19.76
CA ARG A 14 33.68 7.94 18.78
C ARG A 14 33.31 6.61 19.45
N ASN A 15 33.94 6.29 20.58
CA ASN A 15 33.66 5.06 21.32
C ASN A 15 32.22 5.06 21.86
N ASN A 16 31.74 6.18 22.42
CA ASN A 16 30.35 6.29 22.86
C ASN A 16 29.35 6.14 21.70
N HIS A 17 29.59 6.73 20.53
CA HIS A 17 28.70 6.54 19.37
C HIS A 17 28.71 5.12 18.83
N GLN A 18 29.87 4.46 18.77
CA GLN A 18 29.95 3.05 18.37
C GLN A 18 29.29 2.12 19.40
N GLU A 19 29.39 2.42 20.70
CA GLU A 19 28.78 1.63 21.76
C GLU A 19 27.26 1.79 21.80
N VAL A 20 26.76 3.02 21.64
CA VAL A 20 25.30 3.30 21.54
C VAL A 20 24.71 2.61 20.30
N THR A 21 25.34 2.75 19.13
CA THR A 21 24.84 2.10 17.90
C THR A 21 24.90 0.57 17.97
N ALA A 22 25.93 -0.01 18.58
CA ALA A 22 26.02 -1.46 18.80
C ALA A 22 24.89 -1.96 19.72
N ASN A 23 24.62 -1.24 20.80
CA ASN A 23 23.54 -1.54 21.73
C ASN A 23 22.15 -1.43 21.06
N GLU A 24 21.92 -0.39 20.25
CA GLU A 24 20.68 -0.22 19.47
C GLU A 24 20.46 -1.38 18.47
N HIS A 25 21.51 -1.78 17.76
CA HIS A 25 21.43 -2.92 16.84
C HIS A 25 21.13 -4.24 17.56
N ASP A 26 21.69 -4.42 18.75
CA ASP A 26 21.45 -5.61 19.58
C ASP A 26 20.01 -5.65 20.10
N VAL A 27 19.47 -4.51 20.58
CA VAL A 27 18.07 -4.39 21.01
C VAL A 27 17.09 -4.65 19.87
N ILE A 28 17.31 -4.08 18.68
CA ILE A 28 16.43 -4.31 17.52
C ILE A 28 16.49 -5.78 17.07
N ARG A 29 17.69 -6.38 17.09
CA ARG A 29 17.87 -7.79 16.72
C ARG A 29 17.16 -8.71 17.70
N GLU A 30 17.29 -8.45 19.00
CA GLU A 30 16.60 -9.21 20.04
C GLU A 30 15.07 -9.04 19.94
N GLY A 31 14.58 -7.82 19.77
CA GLY A 31 13.17 -7.53 19.53
C GLY A 31 12.61 -8.32 18.34
N ARG A 32 13.32 -8.32 17.20
CA ARG A 32 12.94 -9.13 16.03
C ARG A 32 12.90 -10.62 16.31
N ARG A 33 13.80 -11.13 17.15
CA ARG A 33 13.83 -12.55 17.54
C ARG A 33 12.64 -12.91 18.42
N LEU A 34 12.27 -12.03 19.36
CA LEU A 34 11.16 -12.25 20.28
C LEU A 34 9.79 -12.28 19.58
N VAL A 35 9.62 -11.51 18.50
CA VAL A 35 8.34 -11.45 17.74
C VAL A 35 8.35 -12.29 16.45
N ALA A 36 9.41 -13.05 16.18
CA ALA A 36 9.62 -13.72 14.90
C ALA A 36 8.51 -14.73 14.55
N ASP A 37 7.92 -15.36 15.55
CA ASP A 37 6.82 -16.31 15.43
C ASP A 37 5.49 -15.62 15.13
N LEU A 38 5.28 -14.40 15.63
CA LEU A 38 4.10 -13.56 15.35
C LEU A 38 4.08 -13.02 13.92
N LEU A 39 5.24 -12.91 13.28
CA LEU A 39 5.39 -12.39 11.91
C LEU A 39 5.17 -13.45 10.81
N ARG A 40 4.85 -14.70 11.18
CA ARG A 40 4.58 -15.77 10.21
C ARG A 40 3.09 -15.79 9.85
N PRO A 41 2.72 -15.55 8.58
CA PRO A 41 1.33 -15.63 8.14
C PRO A 41 0.75 -17.03 8.43
N ARG A 42 -0.44 -17.07 9.03
CA ARG A 42 -1.20 -18.32 9.26
C ARG A 42 -2.30 -18.41 8.20
N PRO A 43 -2.14 -19.22 7.13
CA PRO A 43 -3.01 -19.13 5.95
C PRO A 43 -4.50 -19.25 6.26
N TRP A 44 -4.88 -20.17 7.15
CA TRP A 44 -6.30 -20.39 7.48
C TRP A 44 -6.95 -19.13 8.05
N ILE A 45 -6.25 -18.33 8.88
CA ILE A 45 -6.78 -17.08 9.45
C ILE A 45 -7.08 -16.07 8.33
N TYR A 46 -6.12 -15.89 7.41
CA TYR A 46 -6.28 -15.00 6.27
C TYR A 46 -7.46 -15.39 5.39
N TRP A 47 -7.56 -16.68 5.04
CA TRP A 47 -8.66 -17.18 4.22
C TRP A 47 -10.01 -17.04 4.90
N THR A 48 -10.12 -17.44 6.18
CA THR A 48 -11.40 -17.36 6.90
C THR A 48 -11.84 -15.91 7.10
N ASP A 49 -10.93 -15.02 7.53
CA ASP A 49 -11.22 -13.59 7.73
C ASP A 49 -11.63 -12.95 6.40
N PHE A 50 -10.85 -13.16 5.34
CA PHE A 50 -11.14 -12.59 4.02
C PHE A 50 -12.48 -13.07 3.48
N LEU A 51 -12.75 -14.39 3.47
CA LEU A 51 -13.98 -14.93 2.89
C LEU A 51 -15.23 -14.54 3.69
N ILE A 52 -15.14 -14.49 5.03
CA ILE A 52 -16.25 -14.01 5.87
C ILE A 52 -16.50 -12.52 5.61
N THR A 53 -15.45 -11.70 5.64
CA THR A 53 -15.54 -10.26 5.38
C THR A 53 -16.14 -9.99 4.01
N LEU A 54 -15.69 -10.71 2.98
CA LEU A 54 -16.18 -10.57 1.62
C LEU A 54 -17.65 -10.99 1.48
N THR A 55 -18.04 -12.09 2.12
CA THR A 55 -19.43 -12.57 2.12
C THR A 55 -20.34 -11.55 2.78
N ILE A 56 -19.95 -10.99 3.93
CA ILE A 56 -20.70 -9.92 4.60
C ILE A 56 -20.79 -8.69 3.71
N GLY A 57 -19.67 -8.25 3.12
CA GLY A 57 -19.61 -7.07 2.26
C GLY A 57 -20.53 -7.16 1.05
N TYR A 58 -20.44 -8.25 0.27
CA TYR A 58 -21.29 -8.41 -0.91
C TYR A 58 -22.76 -8.67 -0.56
N SER A 59 -23.05 -9.41 0.51
CA SER A 59 -24.44 -9.60 0.95
C SER A 59 -25.07 -8.28 1.39
N ALA A 60 -24.34 -7.46 2.14
CA ALA A 60 -24.80 -6.13 2.53
C ALA A 60 -24.92 -5.19 1.33
N ALA A 61 -24.00 -5.25 0.36
CA ALA A 61 -24.11 -4.49 -0.89
C ALA A 61 -25.38 -4.87 -1.67
N PHE A 62 -25.68 -6.17 -1.77
CA PHE A 62 -26.90 -6.64 -2.42
C PHE A 62 -28.15 -6.11 -1.70
N ILE A 63 -28.20 -6.23 -0.37
CA ILE A 63 -29.31 -5.68 0.43
C ILE A 63 -29.44 -4.16 0.25
N TYR A 64 -28.34 -3.42 0.20
CA TYR A 64 -28.35 -1.97 -0.03
C TYR A 64 -29.01 -1.59 -1.36
N LEU A 65 -28.73 -2.34 -2.43
CA LEU A 65 -29.27 -2.10 -3.76
C LEU A 65 -30.76 -2.45 -3.88
N GLU A 66 -31.22 -3.49 -3.18
CA GLU A 66 -32.61 -3.96 -3.23
C GLU A 66 -33.54 -3.30 -2.20
N ALA A 67 -32.99 -2.80 -1.09
CA ALA A 67 -33.79 -2.19 -0.03
C ALA A 67 -34.47 -0.90 -0.53
N PRO A 68 -35.71 -0.60 -0.05
CA PRO A 68 -36.40 0.63 -0.42
C PRO A 68 -35.55 1.87 -0.12
N ASN A 69 -35.60 2.84 -1.04
CA ASN A 69 -34.83 4.08 -0.95
C ASN A 69 -35.04 4.76 0.41
N PHE A 70 -33.93 5.09 1.07
CA PHE A 70 -33.85 5.74 2.38
C PHE A 70 -34.47 4.94 3.55
N SER A 71 -34.74 3.66 3.36
CA SER A 71 -35.15 2.78 4.47
C SER A 71 -34.01 2.61 5.49
N VAL A 72 -34.38 2.35 6.75
CA VAL A 72 -33.41 2.02 7.81
C VAL A 72 -32.53 0.84 7.40
N LEU A 73 -33.10 -0.16 6.73
CA LEU A 73 -32.37 -1.31 6.22
C LEU A 73 -31.33 -0.90 5.17
N GLN A 74 -31.68 -0.03 4.22
CA GLN A 74 -30.73 0.47 3.23
C GLN A 74 -29.57 1.22 3.89
N VAL A 75 -29.85 2.08 4.88
CA VAL A 75 -28.80 2.83 5.61
C VAL A 75 -27.89 1.88 6.39
N VAL A 76 -28.44 0.91 7.11
CA VAL A 76 -27.64 -0.10 7.83
C VAL A 76 -26.80 -0.93 6.85
N ALA A 77 -27.38 -1.36 5.74
CA ALA A 77 -26.69 -2.11 4.71
C ALA A 77 -25.53 -1.30 4.08
N LEU A 78 -25.72 0.01 3.85
CA LEU A 78 -24.68 0.93 3.39
C LEU A 78 -23.49 0.99 4.35
N LEU A 79 -23.76 1.11 5.65
CA LEU A 79 -22.69 1.15 6.66
C LEU A 79 -21.94 -0.18 6.72
N VAL A 80 -22.67 -1.30 6.76
CA VAL A 80 -22.06 -2.64 6.82
C VAL A 80 -21.24 -2.93 5.56
N THR A 81 -21.76 -2.64 4.37
CA THR A 81 -21.00 -2.85 3.12
C THR A 81 -19.78 -1.95 3.06
N GLY A 82 -19.90 -0.69 3.45
CA GLY A 82 -18.78 0.25 3.48
C GLY A 82 -17.62 -0.24 4.35
N PHE A 83 -17.89 -0.61 5.60
CA PHE A 83 -16.87 -1.12 6.51
C PHE A 83 -16.31 -2.48 6.10
N ALA A 84 -17.17 -3.40 5.64
CA ALA A 84 -16.73 -4.73 5.24
C ALA A 84 -15.87 -4.69 3.96
N LEU A 85 -16.28 -3.94 2.94
CA LEU A 85 -15.48 -3.79 1.72
C LEU A 85 -14.20 -2.99 1.96
N TYR A 86 -14.22 -2.00 2.87
CA TYR A 86 -12.99 -1.36 3.33
C TYR A 86 -12.06 -2.35 4.02
N ARG A 87 -12.56 -3.19 4.93
CA ARG A 87 -11.74 -4.26 5.55
C ARG A 87 -11.20 -5.25 4.51
N ALA A 88 -12.02 -5.62 3.52
CA ALA A 88 -11.60 -6.50 2.44
C ALA A 88 -10.50 -5.87 1.58
N SER A 89 -10.57 -4.56 1.31
CA SER A 89 -9.57 -3.87 0.48
C SER A 89 -8.24 -3.68 1.20
N ILE A 90 -8.24 -3.41 2.50
CA ILE A 90 -6.99 -3.19 3.24
C ILE A 90 -6.11 -4.43 3.36
N PHE A 91 -6.62 -5.65 3.06
CA PHE A 91 -5.78 -6.86 2.91
C PHE A 91 -4.63 -6.69 1.92
N MET A 92 -4.72 -5.69 1.02
CA MET A 92 -3.60 -5.31 0.17
C MET A 92 -2.34 -4.93 0.96
N HIS A 93 -2.50 -4.36 2.16
CA HIS A 93 -1.42 -4.03 3.07
C HIS A 93 -0.72 -5.30 3.55
N GLU A 94 -1.44 -6.31 4.01
CA GLU A 94 -0.84 -7.58 4.40
C GLU A 94 -0.22 -8.31 3.20
N ILE A 95 -0.87 -8.26 2.02
CA ILE A 95 -0.36 -8.87 0.78
C ILE A 95 1.00 -8.28 0.39
N VAL A 96 1.18 -6.96 0.53
CA VAL A 96 2.45 -6.32 0.16
C VAL A 96 3.61 -6.75 1.07
N HIS A 97 3.30 -7.17 2.30
CA HIS A 97 4.30 -7.64 3.25
C HIS A 97 4.65 -9.13 3.12
N PHE A 98 3.90 -9.90 2.33
CA PHE A 98 4.27 -11.29 2.08
C PHE A 98 5.61 -11.39 1.37
N ARG A 99 6.39 -12.41 1.75
CA ARG A 99 7.66 -12.68 1.07
C ARG A 99 7.41 -13.12 -0.36
N ARG A 100 8.41 -12.94 -1.23
CA ARG A 100 8.30 -13.37 -2.63
C ARG A 100 7.93 -14.85 -2.73
N GLY A 101 6.72 -15.11 -3.20
CA GLY A 101 6.19 -16.45 -3.41
C GLY A 101 5.43 -17.07 -2.23
N GLU A 102 5.31 -16.35 -1.12
CA GLU A 102 4.40 -16.69 -0.02
C GLU A 102 2.96 -16.32 -0.39
N MET A 103 1.98 -17.09 0.11
CA MET A 103 0.54 -16.79 -0.02
C MET A 103 0.04 -16.50 -1.45
N ARG A 104 0.71 -17.01 -2.50
CA ARG A 104 0.38 -16.74 -3.92
C ARG A 104 -1.09 -16.98 -4.26
N ALA A 105 -1.64 -18.12 -3.84
CA ALA A 105 -3.03 -18.47 -4.12
C ALA A 105 -4.00 -17.46 -3.46
N PHE A 106 -3.71 -17.04 -2.23
CA PHE A 106 -4.49 -16.02 -1.54
C PHE A 106 -4.44 -14.68 -2.29
N THR A 107 -3.25 -14.21 -2.69
CA THR A 107 -3.09 -12.97 -3.45
C THR A 107 -3.85 -13.02 -4.78
N VAL A 108 -3.82 -14.14 -5.50
CA VAL A 108 -4.56 -14.29 -6.76
C VAL A 108 -6.07 -14.24 -6.51
N VAL A 109 -6.58 -15.02 -5.56
CA VAL A 109 -8.01 -15.04 -5.25
C VAL A 109 -8.49 -13.70 -4.70
N TRP A 110 -7.70 -13.03 -3.85
CA TRP A 110 -8.01 -11.69 -3.39
C TRP A 110 -8.09 -10.68 -4.53
N ASN A 111 -7.15 -10.73 -5.50
CA ASN A 111 -7.23 -9.87 -6.68
C ASN A 111 -8.49 -10.14 -7.49
N ILE A 112 -8.87 -11.40 -7.71
CA ILE A 112 -10.06 -11.76 -8.48
C ILE A 112 -11.34 -11.30 -7.76
N LEU A 113 -11.43 -11.52 -6.45
CA LEU A 113 -12.66 -11.34 -5.70
C LEU A 113 -12.83 -9.95 -5.07
N ALA A 114 -11.75 -9.19 -4.86
CA ALA A 114 -11.80 -7.86 -4.25
C ALA A 114 -11.00 -6.84 -5.06
N GLY A 115 -9.71 -7.11 -5.33
CA GLY A 115 -8.80 -6.18 -5.99
C GLY A 115 -9.32 -5.66 -7.32
N ILE A 116 -9.67 -6.54 -8.27
CA ILE A 116 -10.18 -6.17 -9.59
C ILE A 116 -11.59 -5.57 -9.48
N PRO A 117 -12.58 -6.20 -8.79
CA PRO A 117 -13.92 -5.63 -8.67
C PRO A 117 -13.95 -4.20 -8.12
N MET A 118 -13.02 -3.87 -7.22
CA MET A 118 -12.87 -2.56 -6.57
C MET A 118 -11.80 -1.66 -7.24
N LEU A 119 -11.16 -2.11 -8.33
CA LEU A 119 -10.08 -1.39 -9.03
C LEU A 119 -8.86 -1.05 -8.15
N VAL A 120 -8.53 -1.91 -7.19
CA VAL A 120 -7.39 -1.82 -6.29
C VAL A 120 -6.50 -3.08 -6.38
N PRO A 121 -6.05 -3.50 -7.58
CA PRO A 121 -5.23 -4.72 -7.68
C PRO A 121 -3.94 -4.58 -6.85
N SER A 122 -3.48 -5.70 -6.29
CA SER A 122 -2.48 -5.69 -5.21
C SER A 122 -1.17 -5.00 -5.59
N PHE A 123 -0.80 -5.04 -6.87
CA PHE A 123 0.45 -4.44 -7.33
C PHE A 123 0.50 -2.91 -7.16
N LEU A 124 -0.66 -2.23 -7.02
CA LEU A 124 -0.71 -0.79 -6.79
C LEU A 124 -0.22 -0.38 -5.42
N TYR A 125 -0.09 -1.34 -4.51
CA TYR A 125 0.42 -1.11 -3.17
C TYR A 125 1.88 -1.50 -3.01
N GLU A 126 2.55 -2.05 -4.03
CA GLU A 126 3.95 -2.50 -3.90
C GLU A 126 4.93 -1.40 -3.45
N SER A 127 4.64 -0.12 -3.75
CA SER A 127 5.44 1.02 -3.26
C SER A 127 5.41 1.17 -1.74
N HIS A 128 4.41 0.61 -1.05
CA HIS A 128 4.27 0.66 0.40
C HIS A 128 5.49 0.10 1.14
N ILE A 129 6.15 -0.92 0.58
CA ILE A 129 7.37 -1.50 1.18
C ILE A 129 8.46 -0.43 1.33
N ALA A 130 8.54 0.54 0.40
CA ALA A 130 9.53 1.60 0.47
C ALA A 130 9.28 2.57 1.63
N HIS A 131 8.02 2.74 2.07
CA HIS A 131 7.66 3.59 3.22
C HIS A 131 8.22 3.03 4.54
N HIS A 132 8.28 1.70 4.69
CA HIS A 132 8.88 1.04 5.87
C HIS A 132 10.41 1.09 5.91
N ASN A 133 11.05 1.59 4.85
CA ASN A 133 12.49 1.72 4.80
C ASN A 133 12.93 3.02 5.50
N THR A 134 13.61 2.89 6.63
CA THR A 134 14.10 4.03 7.42
C THR A 134 15.05 4.97 6.65
N ARG A 135 15.67 4.50 5.56
CA ARG A 135 16.50 5.34 4.69
C ARG A 135 15.68 6.19 3.72
N HIS A 136 14.45 5.80 3.42
CA HIS A 136 13.56 6.50 2.50
C HIS A 136 12.52 7.36 3.22
N TYR A 137 12.24 7.06 4.48
CA TYR A 137 11.24 7.75 5.29
C TYR A 137 11.35 9.28 5.18
N GLY A 138 10.24 9.94 4.83
CA GLY A 138 10.17 11.40 4.70
C GLY A 138 10.87 12.00 3.47
N THR A 139 11.42 11.18 2.57
CA THR A 139 12.03 11.61 1.31
C THR A 139 11.05 11.51 0.13
N GLN A 140 11.49 11.85 -1.09
CA GLN A 140 10.68 11.64 -2.30
C GLN A 140 10.47 10.16 -2.64
N ASN A 141 11.33 9.27 -2.11
CA ASN A 141 11.20 7.83 -2.29
C ASN A 141 10.14 7.21 -1.36
N ASP A 142 9.60 8.01 -0.43
CA ASP A 142 8.47 7.65 0.39
C ASP A 142 7.18 8.26 -0.19
N GLY A 143 6.34 7.38 -0.75
CA GLY A 143 5.06 7.75 -1.32
C GLY A 143 3.97 8.00 -0.28
N GLU A 144 4.13 7.51 0.95
CA GLU A 144 3.08 7.46 1.95
C GLU A 144 3.29 8.44 3.11
N TYR A 145 4.36 9.22 3.07
CA TYR A 145 4.61 10.28 4.02
C TYR A 145 4.44 11.69 3.41
N LEU A 146 3.71 12.54 4.13
CA LEU A 146 3.68 13.99 3.94
C LEU A 146 3.81 14.68 5.31
N PRO A 147 4.67 15.70 5.47
CA PRO A 147 4.83 16.42 6.73
C PRO A 147 3.67 17.41 6.95
N LEU A 148 2.43 16.91 7.06
CA LEU A 148 1.22 17.72 7.11
C LEU A 148 1.20 18.68 8.32
N GLY A 149 1.76 18.26 9.45
CA GLY A 149 1.84 19.10 10.66
C GLY A 149 2.86 20.25 10.59
N LEU A 150 3.82 20.18 9.67
CA LEU A 150 4.81 21.24 9.41
C LEU A 150 4.54 21.97 8.07
N GLY A 151 3.54 21.52 7.33
CA GLY A 151 3.24 21.99 5.98
C GLY A 151 2.22 23.13 5.94
N SER A 152 2.12 23.78 4.78
CA SER A 152 1.06 24.76 4.54
C SER A 152 -0.33 24.10 4.49
N TYR A 153 -1.39 24.85 4.83
CA TYR A 153 -2.78 24.39 4.66
C TYR A 153 -3.11 23.93 3.24
N ARG A 154 -2.39 24.41 2.22
CA ARG A 154 -2.55 23.93 0.84
C ARG A 154 -2.19 22.46 0.68
N HIS A 155 -1.19 21.97 1.42
CA HIS A 155 -0.85 20.54 1.40
C HIS A 155 -1.92 19.69 2.08
N LEU A 156 -2.47 20.17 3.20
CA LEU A 156 -3.59 19.52 3.87
C LEU A 156 -4.83 19.47 2.97
N LEU A 157 -5.21 20.60 2.37
CA LEU A 157 -6.36 20.66 1.45
C LEU A 157 -6.12 19.79 0.21
N GLY A 158 -4.89 19.75 -0.32
CA GLY A 158 -4.51 18.86 -1.40
C GLY A 158 -4.71 17.39 -1.02
N PHE A 159 -4.22 16.98 0.16
CA PHE A 159 -4.42 15.63 0.70
C PHE A 159 -5.91 15.28 0.87
N LEU A 160 -6.72 16.18 1.44
CA LEU A 160 -8.17 15.96 1.57
C LEU A 160 -8.85 15.86 0.20
N GLY A 161 -8.41 16.66 -0.77
CA GLY A 161 -8.88 16.59 -2.15
C GLY A 161 -8.60 15.24 -2.81
N GLN A 162 -7.48 14.58 -2.48
CA GLN A 162 -7.17 13.25 -2.99
C GLN A 162 -8.26 12.23 -2.59
N ILE A 163 -8.84 12.32 -1.39
CA ILE A 163 -9.87 11.37 -0.93
C ILE A 163 -11.04 11.29 -1.93
N VAL A 164 -11.44 12.43 -2.50
CA VAL A 164 -12.55 12.52 -3.46
C VAL A 164 -12.09 12.23 -4.89
N LEU A 165 -10.90 12.68 -5.26
CA LEU A 165 -10.39 12.58 -6.63
C LEU A 165 -9.83 11.20 -6.99
N LEU A 166 -9.29 10.46 -6.01
CA LEU A 166 -8.57 9.21 -6.25
C LEU A 166 -9.49 8.10 -6.80
N PRO A 167 -10.75 7.92 -6.34
CA PRO A 167 -11.68 6.99 -6.98
C PRO A 167 -11.92 7.31 -8.46
N ALA A 168 -12.15 8.57 -8.81
CA ALA A 168 -12.33 8.99 -10.20
C ALA A 168 -11.05 8.78 -11.03
N PHE A 169 -9.89 9.09 -10.46
CA PHE A 169 -8.60 8.86 -11.10
C PHE A 169 -8.34 7.37 -11.36
N VAL A 170 -8.71 6.48 -10.45
CA VAL A 170 -8.55 5.04 -10.63
C VAL A 170 -9.37 4.54 -11.81
N VAL A 171 -10.63 4.97 -11.92
CA VAL A 171 -11.49 4.66 -13.08
C VAL A 171 -10.86 5.20 -14.37
N PHE A 172 -10.44 6.47 -14.39
CA PHE A 172 -9.75 7.06 -15.55
C PHE A 172 -8.46 6.32 -15.92
N ARG A 173 -7.67 5.94 -14.93
CA ARG A 173 -6.40 5.24 -15.12
C ARG A 173 -6.63 3.88 -15.76
N PHE A 174 -7.58 3.09 -15.27
CA PHE A 174 -7.88 1.79 -15.89
C PHE A 174 -8.65 1.90 -17.21
N GLY A 175 -9.64 2.79 -17.31
CA GLY A 175 -10.47 2.96 -18.49
C GLY A 175 -9.77 3.63 -19.68
N VAL A 176 -8.80 4.51 -19.42
CA VAL A 176 -8.16 5.35 -20.45
C VAL A 176 -6.64 5.16 -20.47
N LEU A 177 -5.94 5.38 -19.36
CA LEU A 177 -4.47 5.38 -19.38
C LEU A 177 -3.91 3.99 -19.68
N VAL A 178 -4.45 2.94 -19.06
CA VAL A 178 -3.99 1.57 -19.24
C VAL A 178 -4.05 1.11 -20.70
N PRO A 179 -5.20 1.14 -21.41
CA PRO A 179 -5.24 0.68 -22.80
C PRO A 179 -4.33 1.50 -23.72
N ILE A 180 -4.29 2.83 -23.57
CA ILE A 180 -3.40 3.69 -24.37
C ILE A 180 -1.93 3.40 -24.06
N SER A 181 -1.59 3.07 -22.80
CA SER A 181 -0.22 2.78 -22.40
C SER A 181 0.40 1.60 -23.12
N PHE A 182 -0.41 0.62 -23.55
CA PHE A 182 0.07 -0.53 -24.33
C PHE A 182 0.48 -0.17 -25.77
N LEU A 183 0.10 1.00 -26.27
CA LEU A 183 0.48 1.46 -27.62
C LEU A 183 1.92 1.96 -27.71
N HIS A 184 2.54 2.37 -26.59
CA HIS A 184 3.89 2.93 -26.60
C HIS A 184 4.68 2.63 -25.31
N PRO A 185 5.91 2.08 -25.40
CA PRO A 185 6.67 1.62 -24.24
C PRO A 185 6.99 2.73 -23.23
N ARG A 186 7.28 3.96 -23.68
CA ARG A 186 7.53 5.09 -22.76
C ARG A 186 6.28 5.48 -21.97
N LEU A 187 5.09 5.34 -22.57
CA LEU A 187 3.84 5.64 -21.87
C LEU A 187 3.51 4.53 -20.87
N ARG A 188 3.73 3.25 -21.24
CA ARG A 188 3.63 2.13 -20.30
C ARG A 188 4.50 2.33 -19.08
N GLN A 189 5.75 2.72 -19.29
CA GLN A 189 6.68 3.00 -18.19
C GLN A 189 6.18 4.17 -17.33
N TRP A 190 5.76 5.28 -17.94
CA TRP A 190 5.23 6.43 -17.20
C TRP A 190 4.01 6.07 -16.34
N VAL A 191 3.06 5.28 -16.87
CA VAL A 191 1.87 4.83 -16.13
C VAL A 191 2.27 3.95 -14.94
N LEU A 192 3.21 3.03 -15.13
CA LEU A 192 3.68 2.16 -14.05
C LEU A 192 4.45 2.93 -12.96
N GLU A 193 5.27 3.92 -13.34
CA GLU A 193 6.08 4.69 -12.39
C GLU A 193 5.25 5.70 -11.57
N ARG A 194 4.20 6.28 -12.16
CA ARG A 194 3.52 7.46 -11.59
C ARG A 194 2.04 7.29 -11.33
N ALA A 195 1.35 6.46 -12.10
CA ALA A 195 -0.10 6.28 -12.03
C ALA A 195 -0.49 4.91 -11.42
N SER A 196 0.50 4.14 -10.94
CA SER A 196 0.33 2.77 -10.45
C SER A 196 0.83 2.57 -9.01
N SER A 197 0.74 3.62 -8.21
CA SER A 197 1.04 3.61 -6.77
C SER A 197 -0.04 4.36 -6.01
N PHE A 198 -0.64 3.74 -4.99
CA PHE A 198 -1.55 4.44 -4.08
C PHE A 198 -0.77 5.22 -3.03
N VAL A 199 -0.29 6.37 -3.45
CA VAL A 199 0.60 7.23 -2.68
C VAL A 199 -0.02 8.61 -2.50
N ILE A 200 0.27 9.25 -1.37
CA ILE A 200 -0.19 10.60 -1.05
C ILE A 200 0.82 11.65 -1.53
N ASN A 201 2.10 11.28 -1.62
CA ASN A 201 3.17 12.13 -2.12
C ASN A 201 3.31 11.99 -3.65
N PHE A 202 2.76 12.94 -4.41
CA PHE A 202 2.82 12.92 -5.88
C PHE A 202 4.20 13.17 -6.51
N ARG A 203 5.22 13.50 -5.70
CA ARG A 203 6.61 13.51 -6.17
C ARG A 203 7.20 12.11 -6.25
N HIS A 204 6.61 11.17 -5.53
CA HIS A 204 7.03 9.78 -5.54
C HIS A 204 6.94 9.19 -6.94
N ARG A 205 7.94 8.37 -7.25
CA ARG A 205 7.92 7.49 -8.42
C ARG A 205 8.27 6.10 -7.97
N ARG A 206 7.45 5.15 -8.40
CA ARG A 206 7.73 3.74 -8.20
C ARG A 206 8.98 3.36 -8.97
N GLU A 207 9.92 2.75 -8.27
CA GLU A 207 11.03 2.04 -8.90
C GLU A 207 10.52 0.74 -9.54
N ILE A 208 10.95 0.47 -10.77
CA ILE A 208 10.59 -0.76 -11.49
C ILE A 208 11.88 -1.58 -11.67
N PRO A 209 12.12 -2.59 -10.81
CA PRO A 209 13.26 -3.49 -10.95
C PRO A 209 13.27 -4.19 -12.31
N GLU A 210 14.46 -4.58 -12.78
CA GLU A 210 14.61 -5.34 -14.04
C GLU A 210 13.83 -6.66 -14.02
N ASN A 211 13.77 -7.31 -12.85
CA ASN A 211 13.06 -8.57 -12.64
C ASN A 211 11.59 -8.40 -12.19
N ALA A 212 11.03 -7.20 -12.34
CA ALA A 212 9.64 -6.92 -12.02
C ALA A 212 8.68 -7.87 -12.79
N PRO A 213 7.59 -8.34 -12.16
CA PRO A 213 6.63 -9.23 -12.80
C PRO A 213 5.70 -8.46 -13.75
N ARG A 214 6.27 -7.80 -14.77
CA ARG A 214 5.57 -6.91 -15.72
C ARG A 214 4.41 -7.60 -16.43
N PHE A 215 4.55 -8.89 -16.74
CA PHE A 215 3.48 -9.70 -17.31
C PHE A 215 2.28 -9.77 -16.37
N TRP A 216 2.50 -10.07 -15.08
CA TRP A 216 1.43 -10.14 -14.10
C TRP A 216 0.75 -8.79 -13.88
N TRP A 217 1.52 -7.70 -13.83
CA TRP A 217 0.95 -6.35 -13.77
C TRP A 217 0.10 -6.03 -15.00
N ALA A 218 0.55 -6.43 -16.19
CA ALA A 218 -0.24 -6.26 -17.42
C ALA A 218 -1.55 -7.06 -17.38
N VAL A 219 -1.53 -8.30 -16.88
CA VAL A 219 -2.76 -9.11 -16.70
C VAL A 219 -3.74 -8.39 -15.78
N LEU A 220 -3.29 -7.91 -14.60
CA LEU A 220 -4.17 -7.20 -13.67
C LEU A 220 -4.68 -5.88 -14.25
N ASP A 221 -3.83 -5.12 -14.96
CA ASP A 221 -4.23 -3.90 -15.66
C ASP A 221 -5.32 -4.18 -16.71
N ILE A 222 -5.15 -5.23 -17.53
CA ILE A 222 -6.14 -5.61 -18.55
C ILE A 222 -7.46 -6.04 -17.90
N LEU A 223 -7.41 -6.87 -16.85
CA LEU A 223 -8.61 -7.32 -16.16
C LEU A 223 -9.36 -6.15 -15.50
N CYS A 224 -8.65 -5.17 -14.92
CA CYS A 224 -9.27 -3.96 -14.41
C CYS A 224 -9.84 -3.08 -15.53
N PHE A 225 -9.17 -2.96 -16.68
CA PHE A 225 -9.74 -2.28 -17.85
C PHE A 225 -11.05 -2.94 -18.31
N LEU A 226 -11.07 -4.27 -18.45
CA LEU A 226 -12.27 -5.01 -18.81
C LEU A 226 -13.39 -4.82 -17.78
N ARG A 227 -13.05 -4.78 -16.49
CA ARG A 227 -13.99 -4.50 -15.40
C ARG A 227 -14.61 -3.10 -15.49
N VAL A 228 -13.83 -2.09 -15.86
CA VAL A 228 -14.34 -0.72 -16.11
C VAL A 228 -15.21 -0.69 -17.36
N ALA A 229 -14.79 -1.36 -18.44
CA ALA A 229 -15.55 -1.42 -19.68
C ALA A 229 -16.90 -2.15 -19.55
N ALA A 230 -17.06 -2.98 -18.51
CA ALA A 230 -18.29 -3.70 -18.20
C ALA A 230 -19.20 -2.99 -17.17
N MET A 231 -18.80 -1.83 -16.63
CA MET A 231 -19.65 -0.97 -15.79
C MET A 231 -20.67 -0.21 -16.63
#